data_AF-A0A1V2LHE3-F1
#
_entry.id   AF-A0A1V2LHE3-F1
#
_cell.length_a   1.000
_cell.length_b   1.000
_cell.length_c   1.000
_cell.angle_alpha   90.00
_cell.angle_beta   90.00
_cell.angle_gamma   90.00
#
_symmetry.space_group_name_H-M   'P 1'
#
loop_
_entity.id
_entity.type
_entity.pdbx_description
1 polymer ?
#
loop_
_entity_poly.entity_id
_entity_poly.type
_entity_poly.pdbx_seq_one_letter_code
_entity_poly.pdbx_strand_id
1 'polypeptide(L)'
;MCSNVYDDSMFREMEIHILSTLNWSIGHTTLEDILQLAVKSSDPDGKEQLNQPIQLYKGNTPTVSAILAVSRFLCELSLYDRNYLKFSTSAIGITCFLMSCSILNMDVGTNYISQLIESFEKKSSNLFTYKEDDLTEDEDESFFYEAAVKENQNNFSNGPFINGFDGHESLNEIRMISLNLFKSMLDPSNVLIEKYTSLGVMTVVKRFIQENNLHQVDQSLIDQDIEEPSYII
;
A
#
# COMPACT_ATOMS: atom_id res chain seq x y z
N MET A 1 -27.98 5.61 -17.62
CA MET A 1 -27.05 4.62 -17.04
C MET A 1 -27.23 3.31 -17.78
N CYS A 2 -26.15 2.56 -18.04
CA CYS A 2 -26.19 1.19 -18.57
C CYS A 2 -27.16 0.95 -19.76
N SER A 3 -27.24 1.90 -20.69
CA SER A 3 -28.07 1.80 -21.91
C SER A 3 -29.53 1.38 -21.69
N ASN A 4 -30.14 1.74 -20.55
CA ASN A 4 -31.51 1.37 -20.15
C ASN A 4 -31.79 -0.15 -20.11
N VAL A 5 -30.76 -0.96 -19.89
CA VAL A 5 -30.90 -2.42 -19.73
C VAL A 5 -31.55 -2.79 -18.39
N TYR A 6 -31.48 -1.89 -17.40
CA TYR A 6 -31.98 -2.10 -16.05
C TYR A 6 -32.99 -1.03 -15.67
N ASP A 7 -34.10 -1.45 -15.06
CA ASP A 7 -35.10 -0.56 -14.48
C ASP A 7 -34.66 -0.05 -13.11
N ASP A 8 -35.17 1.12 -12.71
CA ASP A 8 -34.87 1.74 -11.40
C ASP A 8 -35.27 0.85 -10.20
N SER A 9 -36.26 -0.03 -10.36
CA SER A 9 -36.61 -1.02 -9.34
C SER A 9 -35.51 -2.05 -9.14
N MET A 10 -34.84 -2.48 -10.21
CA MET A 10 -33.76 -3.45 -10.15
C MET A 10 -32.55 -2.89 -9.40
N PHE A 11 -32.25 -1.60 -9.56
CA PHE A 11 -31.19 -0.95 -8.78
C PHE A 11 -31.48 -0.90 -7.28
N ARG A 12 -32.73 -0.58 -6.89
CA ARG A 12 -33.13 -0.55 -5.47
C ARG A 12 -33.10 -1.94 -4.82
N GLU A 13 -33.58 -2.95 -5.52
CA GLU A 13 -33.53 -4.33 -5.04
C GLU A 13 -32.09 -4.80 -4.85
N MET A 14 -31.21 -4.49 -5.81
CA MET A 14 -29.79 -4.84 -5.76
C MET A 14 -29.07 -4.09 -4.63
N GLU A 15 -29.38 -2.80 -4.43
CA GLU A 15 -28.82 -1.99 -3.34
C GLU A 15 -29.16 -2.58 -1.96
N ILE A 16 -30.44 -2.85 -1.70
CA ILE A 16 -30.88 -3.44 -0.42
C ILE A 16 -30.25 -4.82 -0.22
N HIS A 17 -30.16 -5.62 -1.28
CA HIS A 17 -29.54 -6.94 -1.22
C HIS A 17 -28.06 -6.85 -0.85
N ILE A 18 -27.28 -6.00 -1.53
CA ILE A 18 -25.85 -5.79 -1.25
C ILE A 18 -25.65 -5.29 0.18
N LEU A 19 -26.42 -4.29 0.62
CA LEU A 19 -26.34 -3.77 1.99
C LEU A 19 -26.62 -4.85 3.03
N SER A 20 -27.61 -5.71 2.76
CA SER A 20 -27.94 -6.84 3.63
C SER A 20 -26.82 -7.89 3.67
N THR A 21 -26.21 -8.21 2.53
CA THR A 21 -25.07 -9.15 2.45
C THR A 21 -23.84 -8.62 3.19
N LEU A 22 -23.61 -7.30 3.16
CA LEU A 22 -22.54 -6.63 3.91
C LEU A 22 -22.89 -6.39 5.39
N ASN A 23 -24.03 -6.91 5.88
CA ASN A 23 -24.54 -6.65 7.24
C ASN A 23 -24.59 -5.14 7.58
N TRP A 24 -24.89 -4.30 6.59
CA TRP A 24 -24.91 -2.85 6.70
C TRP A 24 -23.58 -2.22 7.14
N SER A 25 -22.46 -2.96 7.11
CA SER A 25 -21.14 -2.38 7.35
C SER A 25 -20.66 -1.66 6.11
N ILE A 26 -21.00 -0.38 6.00
CA ILE A 26 -20.47 0.54 4.99
C ILE A 26 -19.28 1.29 5.62
N GLY A 27 -18.09 1.06 5.10
CA GLY A 27 -16.88 1.73 5.57
C GLY A 27 -15.71 0.77 5.75
N HIS A 28 -14.76 0.87 4.83
CA HIS A 28 -13.47 0.23 4.92
C HIS A 28 -12.42 1.27 4.56
N THR A 29 -11.21 1.13 5.09
CA THR A 29 -10.11 2.03 4.74
C THR A 29 -9.85 1.96 3.24
N THR A 30 -9.87 3.11 2.59
CA THR A 30 -9.64 3.21 1.15
C THR A 30 -8.15 3.37 0.84
N LEU A 31 -7.73 3.07 -0.40
CA LEU A 31 -6.35 3.31 -0.84
C LEU A 31 -5.96 4.78 -0.69
N GLU A 32 -6.89 5.70 -0.92
CA GLU A 32 -6.67 7.14 -0.79
C GLU A 32 -6.38 7.54 0.67
N ASP A 33 -7.10 6.95 1.64
CA ASP A 33 -6.85 7.21 3.07
C ASP A 33 -5.43 6.77 3.47
N ILE A 34 -4.98 5.62 2.97
CA ILE A 34 -3.63 5.10 3.21
C ILE A 34 -2.57 6.00 2.58
N LEU A 35 -2.77 6.43 1.32
CA LEU A 35 -1.82 7.31 0.63
C LEU A 35 -1.64 8.63 1.38
N GLN A 36 -2.74 9.22 1.84
CA GLN A 36 -2.69 10.46 2.61
C GLN A 36 -1.99 10.26 3.95
N LEU A 37 -2.24 9.13 4.63
CA LEU A 37 -1.55 8.78 5.86
C LEU A 37 -0.04 8.55 5.64
N ALA A 38 0.34 7.94 4.53
CA ALA A 38 1.74 7.72 4.15
C ALA A 38 2.47 9.06 3.94
N VAL A 39 1.89 9.96 3.13
CA VAL A 39 2.44 11.31 2.90
C VAL A 39 2.60 12.05 4.22
N LYS A 40 1.54 12.07 5.04
CA LYS A 40 1.55 12.68 6.39
C LYS A 40 2.65 12.13 7.28
N SER A 41 2.87 10.81 7.27
CA SER A 41 3.87 10.16 8.12
C SER A 41 5.31 10.38 7.63
N SER A 42 5.48 10.58 6.34
CA SER A 42 6.80 10.74 5.71
C SER A 42 7.30 12.19 5.63
N ASP A 43 6.39 13.17 5.79
CA ASP A 43 6.62 14.61 5.70
C ASP A 43 7.69 15.01 4.65
N PRO A 44 7.40 14.80 3.34
CA PRO A 44 8.35 14.99 2.25
C PRO A 44 9.01 16.39 2.18
N ASP A 45 8.37 17.43 2.70
CA ASP A 45 8.85 18.81 2.60
C ASP A 45 9.13 19.51 3.94
N GLY A 46 8.89 18.84 5.07
CA GLY A 46 9.10 19.41 6.41
C GLY A 46 8.24 20.64 6.72
N LYS A 47 7.22 20.91 5.89
CA LYS A 47 6.41 22.13 5.87
C LYS A 47 4.92 21.85 5.97
N GLU A 48 4.50 20.59 6.03
CA GLU A 48 3.10 20.25 6.17
C GLU A 48 2.62 20.57 7.61
N GLN A 49 1.99 21.73 7.77
CA GLN A 49 1.33 22.09 9.03
C GLN A 49 0.01 21.33 9.16
N LEU A 50 0.09 20.13 9.71
CA LEU A 50 -0.97 19.13 9.84
C LEU A 50 -2.07 19.42 10.89
N ASN A 51 -2.33 20.68 11.19
CA ASN A 51 -3.41 21.08 12.10
C ASN A 51 -4.76 21.21 11.40
N GLN A 52 -4.84 20.96 10.08
CA GLN A 52 -6.05 21.20 9.29
C GLN A 52 -6.60 19.92 8.64
N PRO A 53 -7.93 19.83 8.48
CA PRO A 53 -8.60 18.67 7.91
C PRO A 53 -8.21 18.45 6.45
N ILE A 54 -8.22 17.17 6.12
CA ILE A 54 -7.73 16.50 4.91
C ILE A 54 -8.22 17.17 3.59
N GLN A 55 -9.38 17.83 3.60
CA GLN A 55 -9.98 18.47 2.44
C GLN A 55 -9.32 19.81 2.01
N LEU A 56 -8.44 20.41 2.82
CA LEU A 56 -7.79 21.70 2.54
C LEU A 56 -6.40 21.60 1.88
N TYR A 57 -5.91 20.39 1.60
CA TYR A 57 -4.60 20.11 0.98
C TYR A 57 -4.52 20.45 -0.54
N LYS A 58 -5.36 21.38 -1.02
CA LYS A 58 -5.30 21.91 -2.40
C LYS A 58 -4.17 22.94 -2.60
N GLY A 59 -3.37 23.21 -1.56
CA GLY A 59 -2.22 24.12 -1.58
C GLY A 59 -0.86 23.44 -1.40
N ASN A 60 -0.78 22.12 -1.63
CA ASN A 60 0.45 21.35 -1.40
C ASN A 60 1.60 21.81 -2.29
N THR A 61 2.80 21.56 -1.82
CA THR A 61 4.04 21.70 -2.60
C THR A 61 3.97 20.89 -3.90
N PRO A 62 4.69 21.33 -4.94
CA PRO A 62 4.71 20.61 -6.22
C PRO A 62 5.25 19.18 -6.08
N THR A 63 6.13 18.94 -5.12
CA THR A 63 6.71 17.65 -4.73
C THR A 63 5.65 16.67 -4.21
N VAL A 64 4.87 17.05 -3.19
CA VAL A 64 3.77 16.22 -2.67
C VAL A 64 2.72 15.96 -3.75
N SER A 65 2.40 16.98 -4.54
CA SER A 65 1.42 16.86 -5.63
C SER A 65 1.88 15.88 -6.70
N ALA A 66 3.18 15.86 -7.04
CA ALA A 66 3.77 14.90 -7.96
C ALA A 66 3.73 13.47 -7.39
N ILE A 67 4.15 13.27 -6.13
CA ILE A 67 4.10 11.96 -5.46
C ILE A 67 2.67 11.42 -5.45
N LEU A 68 1.69 12.24 -5.06
CA LEU A 68 0.28 11.83 -5.02
C LEU A 68 -0.28 11.50 -6.40
N ALA A 69 0.11 12.25 -7.43
CA ALA A 69 -0.35 11.98 -8.79
C ALA A 69 0.14 10.62 -9.30
N VAL A 70 1.42 10.30 -9.09
CA VAL A 70 2.01 8.99 -9.45
C VAL A 70 1.45 7.87 -8.56
N SER A 71 1.32 8.12 -7.26
CA SER A 71 0.79 7.12 -6.31
C SER A 71 -0.65 6.73 -6.62
N ARG A 72 -1.51 7.71 -6.92
CA ARG A 72 -2.90 7.45 -7.32
C ARG A 72 -2.98 6.66 -8.61
N PHE A 73 -2.10 6.94 -9.58
CA PHE A 73 -2.01 6.15 -10.79
C PHE A 73 -1.70 4.68 -10.49
N LEU A 74 -0.70 4.41 -9.63
CA LEU A 74 -0.35 3.04 -9.22
C LEU A 74 -1.46 2.36 -8.42
N CYS A 75 -2.13 3.09 -7.51
CA CYS A 75 -3.26 2.58 -6.77
C CYS A 75 -4.42 2.21 -7.69
N GLU A 76 -4.76 3.07 -8.65
CA GLU A 76 -5.81 2.74 -9.63
C GLU A 76 -5.38 1.56 -10.50
N LEU A 77 -4.12 1.47 -10.90
CA LEU A 77 -3.58 0.33 -11.65
C LEU A 77 -3.76 -0.98 -10.90
N SER A 78 -3.57 -0.99 -9.57
CA SER A 78 -3.76 -2.17 -8.73
C SER A 78 -5.21 -2.69 -8.70
N LEU A 79 -6.20 -1.86 -9.05
CA LEU A 79 -7.61 -2.26 -9.08
C LEU A 79 -8.00 -3.07 -10.33
N TYR A 80 -7.13 -3.10 -11.36
CA TYR A 80 -7.44 -3.79 -12.63
C TYR A 80 -7.03 -5.26 -12.63
N ASP A 81 -6.05 -5.67 -11.82
CA ASP A 81 -5.57 -7.05 -11.75
C ASP A 81 -6.04 -7.75 -10.46
N ARG A 82 -6.48 -9.00 -10.61
CA ARG A 82 -6.95 -9.84 -9.51
C ARG A 82 -5.82 -10.26 -8.58
N ASN A 83 -4.57 -10.25 -9.05
CA ASN A 83 -3.41 -10.60 -8.23
C ASN A 83 -3.29 -9.73 -6.96
N TYR A 84 -3.81 -8.50 -6.99
CA TYR A 84 -3.80 -7.59 -5.86
C TYR A 84 -4.84 -7.90 -4.77
N LEU A 85 -5.91 -8.67 -5.09
CA LEU A 85 -6.98 -8.99 -4.13
C LEU A 85 -6.50 -9.82 -2.93
N LYS A 86 -5.31 -10.43 -3.02
CA LYS A 86 -4.69 -11.20 -1.94
C LYS A 86 -4.06 -10.31 -0.86
N PHE A 87 -3.75 -9.06 -1.18
CA PHE A 87 -3.04 -8.14 -0.29
C PHE A 87 -4.02 -7.18 0.39
N SER A 88 -3.62 -6.69 1.57
CA SER A 88 -4.39 -5.67 2.29
C SER A 88 -4.29 -4.30 1.61
N THR A 89 -5.34 -3.48 1.73
CA THR A 89 -5.36 -2.10 1.22
C THR A 89 -4.19 -1.26 1.74
N SER A 90 -3.80 -1.49 3.00
CA SER A 90 -2.67 -0.84 3.65
C SER A 90 -1.34 -1.18 2.95
N ALA A 91 -1.07 -2.47 2.71
CA ALA A 91 0.14 -2.94 2.03
C ALA A 91 0.23 -2.41 0.58
N ILE A 92 -0.89 -2.38 -0.15
CA ILE A 92 -0.93 -1.84 -1.51
C ILE A 92 -0.66 -0.33 -1.50
N GLY A 93 -1.35 0.42 -0.63
CA GLY A 93 -1.22 1.87 -0.54
C GLY A 93 0.20 2.31 -0.19
N ILE A 94 0.83 1.69 0.81
CA ILE A 94 2.20 2.02 1.18
C ILE A 94 3.20 1.67 0.08
N THR A 95 3.02 0.52 -0.58
CA THR A 95 3.88 0.12 -1.69
C THR A 95 3.77 1.10 -2.86
N CYS A 96 2.55 1.53 -3.21
CA CYS A 96 2.35 2.53 -4.27
C CYS A 96 3.03 3.86 -3.93
N PHE A 97 2.95 4.31 -2.67
CA PHE A 97 3.64 5.51 -2.21
C PHE A 97 5.18 5.37 -2.33
N LEU A 98 5.75 4.30 -1.78
CA LEU A 98 7.20 4.04 -1.82
C LEU A 98 7.72 3.92 -3.25
N MET A 99 6.98 3.20 -4.10
CA MET A 99 7.29 3.04 -5.51
C MET A 99 7.23 4.38 -6.25
N SER A 100 6.29 5.26 -5.89
CA SER A 100 6.19 6.60 -6.50
C SER A 100 7.37 7.49 -6.12
N CYS A 101 7.82 7.43 -4.87
CA CYS A 101 9.05 8.10 -4.45
C CYS A 101 10.27 7.59 -5.24
N SER A 102 10.36 6.28 -5.47
CA SER A 102 11.41 5.68 -6.30
C SER A 102 11.35 6.15 -7.77
N ILE A 103 10.16 6.13 -8.38
CA ILE A 103 9.94 6.59 -9.76
C ILE A 103 10.31 8.07 -9.94
N LEU A 104 10.05 8.89 -8.93
CA LEU A 104 10.38 10.32 -8.93
C LEU A 104 11.82 10.63 -8.49
N ASN A 105 12.61 9.62 -8.13
CA ASN A 105 13.96 9.76 -7.55
C ASN A 105 13.98 10.65 -6.30
N MET A 106 13.07 10.41 -5.36
CA MET A 106 12.98 11.12 -4.09
C MET A 106 13.33 10.22 -2.91
N ASP A 107 14.22 10.68 -2.03
CA ASP A 107 14.71 9.90 -0.88
C ASP A 107 13.71 9.74 0.27
N VAL A 108 12.56 10.42 0.19
CA VAL A 108 11.54 10.45 1.25
C VAL A 108 11.07 9.04 1.61
N GLY A 109 10.80 8.20 0.61
CA GLY A 109 10.33 6.82 0.84
C GLY A 109 11.39 5.96 1.55
N THR A 110 12.65 6.07 1.14
CA THR A 110 13.76 5.32 1.75
C THR A 110 13.99 5.75 3.19
N ASN A 111 14.02 7.07 3.45
CA ASN A 111 14.18 7.61 4.79
C ASN A 111 13.07 7.14 5.72
N TYR A 112 11.82 7.14 5.23
CA TYR A 112 10.67 6.66 5.99
C TYR A 112 10.80 5.16 6.37
N ILE A 113 11.14 4.28 5.41
CA ILE A 113 11.33 2.85 5.72
C ILE A 113 12.50 2.65 6.69
N SER A 114 13.62 3.34 6.49
CA SER A 114 14.78 3.21 7.38
C SER A 114 14.46 3.61 8.82
N GLN A 115 13.75 4.73 9.02
CA GLN A 115 13.29 5.13 10.35
C GLN A 115 12.31 4.12 10.95
N LEU A 116 11.43 3.56 10.12
CA LEU A 116 10.46 2.57 10.55
C LEU A 116 11.13 1.26 10.99
N ILE A 117 12.10 0.75 10.22
CA ILE A 117 12.90 -0.42 10.59
C ILE A 117 13.67 -0.15 11.89
N GLU A 118 14.33 1.01 12.02
CA GLU A 118 15.06 1.36 13.24
C GLU A 118 14.14 1.43 14.47
N SER A 119 12.92 1.97 14.30
CA SER A 119 11.93 2.00 15.37
C SER A 119 11.44 0.60 15.77
N PHE A 120 11.32 -0.29 14.79
CA PHE A 120 10.91 -1.68 14.99
C PHE A 120 11.98 -2.47 15.74
N GLU A 121 13.25 -2.33 15.36
CA GLU A 121 14.38 -2.97 16.03
C GLU A 121 14.51 -2.52 17.49
N LYS A 122 14.42 -1.21 17.76
CA LYS A 122 14.45 -0.66 19.13
C LYS A 122 13.31 -1.19 20.00
N LYS A 123 12.11 -1.33 19.43
CA LYS A 123 10.94 -1.84 20.15
C LYS A 123 11.09 -3.34 20.43
N SER A 124 11.63 -4.10 19.47
CA SER A 124 11.95 -5.52 19.63
C SER A 124 13.01 -5.75 20.71
N SER A 125 14.10 -4.97 20.71
CA SER A 125 15.17 -5.10 21.73
C SER A 125 14.68 -4.81 23.15
N ASN A 126 13.87 -3.76 23.33
CA ASN A 126 13.30 -3.44 24.65
C ASN A 126 12.44 -4.59 25.19
N LEU A 127 11.71 -5.30 24.32
CA LEU A 127 10.89 -6.45 24.71
C LEU A 127 11.74 -7.62 25.23
N PHE A 128 12.96 -7.82 24.73
CA PHE A 128 13.87 -8.84 25.24
C PHE A 128 14.46 -8.46 26.61
N THR A 129 14.73 -7.18 26.86
CA THR A 129 15.25 -6.73 28.16
C THR A 129 14.26 -6.98 29.31
N TYR A 130 12.96 -6.74 29.10
CA TYR A 130 11.94 -7.08 30.11
C TYR A 130 11.78 -8.59 30.35
N LYS A 131 12.16 -9.44 29.38
CA LYS A 131 12.10 -10.90 29.56
C LYS A 131 13.23 -11.46 30.42
N GLU A 132 14.38 -10.78 30.49
CA GLU A 132 15.54 -11.28 31.24
C GLU A 132 15.51 -10.89 32.72
N ASP A 133 14.87 -9.77 33.07
CA ASP A 133 14.86 -9.24 34.44
C ASP A 133 13.72 -9.79 35.34
N ASP A 134 12.66 -10.41 34.78
CA ASP A 134 11.43 -10.82 35.52
C ASP A 134 11.21 -12.35 35.63
N LEU A 135 12.26 -13.16 35.76
CA LEU A 135 12.13 -14.61 36.04
C LEU A 135 11.77 -14.93 37.52
N THR A 136 10.74 -14.28 38.08
CA THR A 136 10.13 -14.68 39.37
C THR A 136 8.78 -15.36 39.15
N GLU A 137 8.67 -16.60 39.62
CA GLU A 137 7.57 -17.55 39.39
C GLU A 137 6.25 -17.19 40.11
N ASP A 138 5.54 -16.12 39.71
CA ASP A 138 4.18 -15.85 40.20
C ASP A 138 3.12 -15.97 39.09
N GLU A 139 2.14 -16.86 39.27
CA GLU A 139 1.12 -17.27 38.29
C GLU A 139 0.17 -16.12 37.85
N ASP A 140 0.09 -15.03 38.62
CA ASP A 140 -0.75 -13.87 38.32
C ASP A 140 -0.13 -12.93 37.26
N GLU A 141 1.18 -12.99 37.02
CA GLU A 141 1.87 -12.16 36.01
C GLU A 141 1.71 -12.66 34.58
N SER A 142 1.41 -13.95 34.38
CA SER A 142 1.14 -14.53 33.06
C SER A 142 -0.03 -13.81 32.36
N PHE A 143 -1.05 -13.43 33.12
CA PHE A 143 -2.22 -12.69 32.60
C PHE A 143 -1.86 -11.24 32.20
N PHE A 144 -0.97 -10.58 32.95
CA PHE A 144 -0.47 -9.24 32.62
C PHE A 144 0.49 -9.26 31.42
N TYR A 145 1.34 -10.27 31.32
CA TYR A 145 2.22 -10.47 30.18
C TYR A 145 1.43 -10.74 28.89
N GLU A 146 0.38 -11.57 28.95
CA GLU A 146 -0.48 -11.84 27.80
C GLU A 146 -1.28 -10.59 27.36
N ALA A 147 -1.68 -9.74 28.32
CA ALA A 147 -2.29 -8.44 28.05
C ALA A 147 -1.29 -7.45 27.42
N ALA A 148 -0.05 -7.39 27.91
CA ALA A 148 1.01 -6.54 27.35
C ALA A 148 1.46 -7.00 25.94
N VAL A 149 1.43 -8.30 25.67
CA VAL A 149 1.67 -8.87 24.33
C VAL A 149 0.52 -8.55 23.37
N LYS A 150 -0.75 -8.65 23.82
CA LYS A 150 -1.93 -8.26 23.03
C LYS A 150 -2.03 -6.75 22.79
N GLU A 151 -1.69 -5.92 23.76
CA GLU A 151 -1.57 -4.48 23.56
C GLU A 151 -0.46 -4.14 22.57
N ASN A 152 0.66 -4.86 22.59
CA ASN A 152 1.78 -4.60 21.68
C ASN A 152 1.54 -5.02 20.23
N GLN A 153 0.72 -6.03 19.94
CA GLN A 153 0.31 -6.35 18.55
C GLN A 153 -0.43 -5.17 17.89
N ASN A 154 -1.24 -4.43 18.65
CA ASN A 154 -1.89 -3.20 18.17
C ASN A 154 -0.93 -2.00 18.05
N ASN A 155 0.26 -2.11 18.64
CA ASN A 155 1.18 -1.00 18.89
C ASN A 155 2.29 -0.89 17.81
N PHE A 156 2.26 -1.75 16.77
CA PHE A 156 3.08 -1.61 15.56
C PHE A 156 2.33 -0.89 14.43
N SER A 157 1.20 -0.26 14.74
CA SER A 157 0.45 0.62 13.83
C SER A 157 1.20 1.95 13.61
N ASN A 158 2.38 1.86 12.99
CA ASN A 158 3.21 3.01 12.68
C ASN A 158 2.76 3.61 11.34
N GLY A 159 1.92 4.65 11.42
CA GLY A 159 1.45 5.39 10.25
C GLY A 159 0.65 4.52 9.28
N PRO A 160 1.00 4.44 7.99
CA PRO A 160 0.22 3.75 6.94
C PRO A 160 0.04 2.23 7.12
N PHE A 161 0.80 1.57 8.00
CA PHE A 161 0.66 0.15 8.32
C PHE A 161 -0.44 -0.11 9.36
N ILE A 162 -1.70 -0.03 8.94
CA ILE A 162 -2.86 -0.14 9.85
C ILE A 162 -2.97 -1.54 10.47
N ASN A 163 -2.58 -2.59 9.73
CA ASN A 163 -2.60 -3.97 10.22
C ASN A 163 -1.35 -4.34 11.06
N GLY A 164 -0.48 -3.37 11.32
CA GLY A 164 0.81 -3.57 11.96
C GLY A 164 1.95 -3.80 10.95
N PHE A 165 3.16 -3.54 11.41
CA PHE A 165 4.39 -3.81 10.67
C PHE A 165 5.17 -4.92 11.38
N ASP A 166 5.36 -6.05 10.70
CA ASP A 166 6.03 -7.25 11.24
C ASP A 166 7.47 -7.41 10.71
N GLY A 167 8.09 -6.31 10.29
CA GLY A 167 9.46 -6.34 9.77
C GLY A 167 9.58 -7.16 8.48
N HIS A 168 10.06 -8.39 8.59
CA HIS A 168 10.39 -9.23 7.45
C HIS A 168 9.19 -9.63 6.59
N GLU A 169 8.04 -9.96 7.20
CA GLU A 169 6.85 -10.35 6.44
C GLU A 169 6.30 -9.16 5.63
N SER A 170 6.11 -8.02 6.29
CA SER A 170 5.64 -6.79 5.63
C SER A 170 6.59 -6.33 4.52
N LEU A 171 7.91 -6.46 4.70
CA LEU A 171 8.88 -6.14 3.64
C LEU A 171 8.78 -7.10 2.45
N ASN A 172 8.53 -8.40 2.68
CA ASN A 172 8.32 -9.36 1.61
C ASN A 172 7.01 -9.07 0.85
N GLU A 173 5.93 -8.71 1.54
CA GLU A 173 4.69 -8.27 0.89
C GLU A 173 4.91 -7.05 -0.01
N ILE A 174 5.59 -6.01 0.51
CA ILE A 174 5.92 -4.81 -0.28
C ILE A 174 6.72 -5.17 -1.53
N ARG A 175 7.69 -6.09 -1.43
CA ARG A 175 8.48 -6.54 -2.57
C ARG A 175 7.61 -7.27 -3.60
N MET A 176 6.74 -8.17 -3.17
CA MET A 176 5.83 -8.90 -4.06
C MET A 176 4.86 -7.95 -4.78
N ILE A 177 4.27 -7.00 -4.05
CA ILE A 177 3.38 -5.99 -4.62
C ILE A 177 4.15 -5.10 -5.61
N SER A 178 5.39 -4.72 -5.28
CA SER A 178 6.24 -3.92 -6.18
C SER A 178 6.50 -4.65 -7.49
N LEU A 179 6.83 -5.95 -7.46
CA LEU A 179 7.03 -6.76 -8.66
C LEU A 179 5.77 -6.83 -9.54
N ASN A 180 4.60 -7.04 -8.91
CA ASN A 180 3.33 -7.01 -9.63
C ASN A 180 3.06 -5.64 -10.26
N LEU A 181 3.39 -4.55 -9.56
CA LEU A 181 3.23 -3.19 -10.08
C LEU A 181 4.15 -2.94 -11.27
N PHE A 182 5.41 -3.39 -11.22
CA PHE A 182 6.31 -3.32 -12.38
C PHE A 182 5.71 -4.02 -13.60
N LYS A 183 5.20 -5.24 -13.44
CA LYS A 183 4.51 -5.98 -14.52
C LYS A 183 3.29 -5.22 -15.04
N SER A 184 2.48 -4.68 -14.13
CA SER A 184 1.26 -3.94 -14.46
C SER A 184 1.55 -2.60 -15.16
N MET A 185 2.69 -1.97 -14.88
CA MET A 185 3.09 -0.68 -15.46
C MET A 185 3.55 -0.79 -16.92
N LEU A 186 3.92 -1.98 -17.38
CA LEU A 186 4.39 -2.21 -18.75
C LEU A 186 3.25 -2.13 -19.77
N ASP A 187 2.07 -2.62 -19.42
CA ASP A 187 0.87 -2.57 -20.27
C ASP A 187 -0.34 -2.00 -19.51
N PRO A 188 -0.36 -0.67 -19.24
CA PRO A 188 -1.48 -0.04 -18.57
C PRO A 188 -2.69 0.12 -19.51
N SER A 189 -3.89 0.07 -18.95
CA SER A 189 -5.12 0.22 -19.74
C SER A 189 -5.23 1.58 -20.44
N ASN A 190 -5.81 1.62 -21.64
CA ASN A 190 -6.00 2.86 -22.41
C ASN A 190 -6.76 3.95 -21.63
N VAL A 191 -7.74 3.54 -20.82
CA VAL A 191 -8.53 4.45 -19.97
C VAL A 191 -7.65 5.16 -18.94
N LEU A 192 -6.73 4.42 -18.30
CA LEU A 192 -5.77 4.99 -17.36
C LEU A 192 -4.80 5.94 -18.06
N ILE A 193 -4.29 5.55 -19.23
CA ILE A 193 -3.36 6.36 -20.01
C ILE A 193 -4.00 7.72 -20.32
N GLU A 194 -5.21 7.75 -20.85
CA GLU A 194 -5.91 9.00 -21.19
C GLU A 194 -6.12 9.90 -19.97
N LYS A 195 -6.57 9.33 -18.85
CA LYS A 195 -6.82 10.05 -17.60
C LYS A 195 -5.55 10.73 -17.07
N TYR A 196 -4.44 9.99 -17.00
CA TYR A 196 -3.19 10.45 -16.38
C TYR A 196 -2.22 11.15 -17.32
N THR A 197 -2.47 11.15 -18.63
CA THR A 197 -1.68 11.90 -19.61
C THR A 197 -1.75 13.41 -19.33
N SER A 198 -2.92 13.93 -18.96
CA SER A 198 -3.12 15.35 -18.62
C SER A 198 -2.30 15.82 -17.41
N LEU A 199 -1.96 14.89 -16.51
CA LEU A 199 -1.19 15.13 -15.29
C LEU A 199 0.33 14.90 -15.50
N GLY A 200 0.77 14.51 -16.69
CA GLY A 200 2.18 14.24 -17.00
C GLY A 200 2.77 12.97 -16.39
N VAL A 201 1.97 12.20 -15.63
CA VAL A 201 2.40 10.97 -14.94
C VAL A 201 2.93 9.93 -15.94
N MET A 202 2.28 9.79 -17.10
CA MET A 202 2.70 8.85 -18.13
C MET A 202 4.12 9.12 -18.65
N THR A 203 4.54 10.38 -18.70
CA THR A 203 5.90 10.76 -19.12
C THR A 203 6.93 10.29 -18.11
N VAL A 204 6.64 10.47 -16.81
CA VAL A 204 7.51 10.03 -15.71
C VAL A 204 7.62 8.51 -15.70
N VAL A 205 6.49 7.81 -15.80
CA VAL A 205 6.46 6.34 -15.83
C VAL A 205 7.22 5.78 -17.04
N LYS A 206 6.98 6.31 -18.24
CA LYS A 206 7.71 5.88 -19.46
C LYS A 206 9.20 6.13 -19.35
N ARG A 207 9.60 7.29 -18.82
CA ARG A 207 11.01 7.61 -18.58
C ARG A 207 11.64 6.60 -17.63
N PHE A 208 10.98 6.30 -16.52
CA PHE A 208 11.45 5.32 -15.55
C PHE A 208 11.58 3.90 -16.15
N ILE A 209 10.62 3.49 -16.99
CA ILE A 209 10.69 2.21 -17.72
C ILE A 209 11.90 2.14 -18.65
N GLN A 210 12.19 3.24 -19.37
CA GLN A 210 13.35 3.34 -20.26
C GLN A 210 14.67 3.35 -19.50
N GLU A 211 14.77 4.10 -18.41
CA GLU A 211 15.99 4.21 -17.59
C GLU A 211 16.38 2.86 -16.96
N ASN A 212 15.38 2.03 -16.62
CA ASN A 212 15.60 0.73 -15.96
C ASN A 212 15.58 -0.49 -16.92
N ASN A 213 15.49 -0.28 -18.24
CA ASN A 213 15.43 -1.35 -19.25
C ASN A 213 14.38 -2.44 -18.96
N LEU A 214 13.26 -2.08 -18.33
CA LEU A 214 12.26 -3.05 -17.82
C LEU A 214 11.61 -3.90 -18.93
N HIS A 215 11.63 -3.44 -20.18
CA HIS A 215 11.15 -4.22 -21.34
C HIS A 215 11.97 -5.51 -21.59
N GLN A 216 13.25 -5.56 -21.20
CA GLN A 216 14.06 -6.78 -21.33
C GLN A 216 13.74 -7.80 -20.23
N VAL A 217 13.34 -7.32 -19.06
CA VAL A 217 12.96 -8.17 -17.91
C VAL A 217 11.64 -8.89 -18.18
N ASP A 218 10.69 -8.22 -18.84
CA ASP A 218 9.40 -8.81 -19.22
C ASP A 218 9.57 -10.03 -20.14
N GLN A 219 10.45 -9.94 -21.15
CA GLN A 219 10.76 -11.08 -22.02
C GLN A 219 11.33 -12.27 -21.24
N SER A 220 12.22 -12.03 -20.27
CA SER A 220 12.78 -13.11 -19.45
C SER A 220 11.78 -13.75 -18.48
N LEU A 221 10.76 -13.02 -18.05
CA LEU A 221 9.69 -13.53 -17.17
C LEU A 221 8.63 -14.30 -17.98
N ILE A 222 8.30 -13.80 -19.18
CA ILE A 222 7.43 -14.51 -20.13
C ILE A 222 8.05 -15.84 -20.55
N ASP A 223 9.37 -15.89 -20.77
CA ASP A 223 10.08 -17.13 -21.10
C ASP A 223 10.09 -18.15 -19.94
N GLN A 224 10.01 -17.68 -18.69
CA GLN A 224 9.89 -18.56 -17.51
C GLN A 224 8.47 -19.13 -17.32
N ASP A 225 7.43 -18.38 -17.72
CA ASP A 225 6.04 -18.86 -17.70
C ASP A 225 5.74 -19.88 -18.84
N ILE A 226 6.61 -19.99 -19.86
CA ILE A 226 6.50 -20.97 -20.95
C ILE A 226 7.14 -22.32 -20.60
N GLU A 227 8.04 -22.36 -19.60
CA GLU A 227 8.63 -23.60 -19.06
C GLU A 227 7.83 -24.15 -17.87
N GLU A 228 6.52 -24.34 -18.00
CA GLU A 228 5.84 -25.28 -17.10
C GLU A 228 6.34 -26.71 -17.40
N PRO A 229 6.64 -27.51 -16.35
CA PRO A 229 7.30 -28.79 -16.52
C PRO A 229 6.37 -29.76 -17.25
N SER A 230 6.86 -30.22 -18.40
CA SER A 230 6.36 -31.40 -19.08
C SER A 230 6.13 -32.53 -18.09
N TYR A 231 4.87 -32.97 -18.00
CA TYR A 231 4.40 -34.26 -17.53
C TYR A 231 5.51 -35.29 -17.29
N ILE A 232 5.66 -35.73 -16.05
CA ILE A 232 6.18 -37.07 -15.77
C ILE A 232 5.11 -37.83 -14.99
N ILE A 233 4.73 -38.94 -15.61
CA ILE A 233 3.79 -40.00 -15.23
C ILE A 233 4.04 -40.51 -13.81
#